data_AF-C5KFU8-F1
#
_entry.id   AF-C5KFU8-F1
#
_cell.length_a   1.000
_cell.length_b   1.000
_cell.length_c   1.000
_cell.angle_alpha   90.00
_cell.angle_beta   90.00
_cell.angle_gamma   90.00
#
_symmetry.space_group_name_H-M   'P 1'
#
loop_
_entity.id
_entity.type
_entity.pdbx_description
1 polymer ?
#
loop_
_entity_poly.entity_id
_entity_poly.type
_entity_poly.pdbx_seq_one_letter_code
_entity_poly.pdbx_strand_id
1 'polypeptide(L)'
;MLRQSSVALYGIRAHPYTPPGRKSWSKQHLKLRTPRPLTDRFTMGNLHPNKEWWRERRVAPPTFMGFPDVAKIELRGGELYAEKMDAPTVAIIMAKCLKDDIGAPGIWNKLVWRAQHLACQSTEPEICYIWRALTLSTRYDSHFVATFLGRLDRRLPMFAIHDCSIALEGFINDKFKNERYERRILDQVELLLVNRDDFRVDGLCKLARRLRPLIVE
;
A
#
# COMPACT_ATOMS: atom_id res chain seq x y z
N MET A 1 -70.28 43.22 -27.25
CA MET A 1 -71.22 42.19 -26.77
C MET A 1 -70.67 40.82 -27.12
N LEU A 2 -70.36 40.00 -26.10
CA LEU A 2 -70.60 38.54 -25.97
C LEU A 2 -70.54 37.70 -27.28
N ARG A 3 -69.70 36.66 -27.44
CA ARG A 3 -69.60 35.44 -26.61
C ARG A 3 -68.42 34.54 -27.07
N GLN A 4 -67.78 33.87 -26.10
CA GLN A 4 -67.43 32.43 -25.98
C GLN A 4 -66.94 31.68 -27.24
N SER A 5 -65.95 30.78 -27.25
CA SER A 5 -65.19 30.03 -26.23
C SER A 5 -64.38 28.98 -27.00
N SER A 6 -63.15 28.67 -26.58
CA SER A 6 -62.70 27.31 -26.26
C SER A 6 -61.18 27.20 -26.35
N VAL A 7 -60.59 26.91 -25.20
CA VAL A 7 -59.25 26.36 -25.01
C VAL A 7 -59.11 25.03 -25.75
N ALA A 8 -57.93 24.81 -26.34
CA ALA A 8 -57.22 23.53 -26.56
C ALA A 8 -56.58 23.50 -27.95
N LEU A 9 -55.41 22.90 -28.23
CA LEU A 9 -54.37 22.26 -27.44
C LEU A 9 -53.19 22.07 -28.43
N TYR A 10 -52.00 21.93 -27.88
CA TYR A 10 -50.73 21.58 -28.51
C TYR A 10 -50.83 20.62 -29.71
N GLY A 11 -50.15 20.97 -30.81
CA GLY A 11 -49.91 20.10 -31.96
C GLY A 11 -48.43 19.87 -32.23
N ILE A 12 -47.61 19.63 -31.20
CA ILE A 12 -46.28 19.04 -31.41
C ILE A 12 -46.53 17.56 -31.73
N ARG A 13 -46.22 17.13 -32.95
CA ARG A 13 -46.26 15.72 -33.34
C ARG A 13 -45.39 14.92 -32.37
N ALA A 14 -46.03 14.17 -31.48
CA ALA A 14 -45.36 13.24 -30.59
C ALA A 14 -44.79 12.10 -31.43
N HIS A 15 -43.46 12.06 -31.60
CA HIS A 15 -42.81 10.81 -31.96
C HIS A 15 -43.02 9.82 -30.81
N PRO A 16 -43.58 8.63 -31.04
CA PRO A 16 -43.67 7.63 -29.98
C PRO A 16 -42.26 7.32 -29.49
N TYR A 17 -42.03 7.53 -28.20
CA TYR A 17 -40.78 7.18 -27.55
C TYR A 17 -40.55 5.68 -27.76
N THR A 18 -39.57 5.34 -28.58
CA THR A 18 -39.04 3.98 -28.65
C THR A 18 -38.10 3.85 -27.45
N PRO A 19 -38.45 3.06 -26.41
CA PRO A 19 -37.51 2.82 -25.33
C PRO A 19 -36.25 2.19 -25.93
N PRO A 20 -35.04 2.56 -25.46
CA PRO A 20 -33.83 1.92 -25.96
C PRO A 20 -33.97 0.43 -25.70
N GLY A 21 -34.13 -0.36 -26.78
CA GLY A 21 -34.11 -1.81 -26.69
C GLY A 21 -32.88 -2.20 -25.90
N ARG A 22 -33.07 -2.98 -24.82
CA ARG A 22 -32.07 -3.33 -23.79
C ARG A 22 -30.67 -3.24 -24.38
N LYS A 23 -29.96 -2.15 -24.06
CA LYS A 23 -28.63 -1.86 -24.62
C LYS A 23 -27.74 -3.07 -24.34
N SER A 24 -27.49 -3.89 -25.35
CA SER A 24 -26.44 -4.89 -25.25
C SER A 24 -25.13 -4.11 -25.11
N TRP A 25 -24.36 -4.47 -24.09
CA TRP A 25 -23.09 -3.86 -23.70
C TRP A 25 -22.05 -3.80 -24.85
N SER A 26 -22.35 -4.44 -25.98
CA SER A 26 -21.55 -4.55 -27.20
C SER A 26 -21.62 -3.36 -28.17
N LYS A 27 -22.52 -2.37 -27.97
CA LYS A 27 -22.65 -1.20 -28.88
C LYS A 27 -22.18 0.12 -28.26
N GLN A 28 -21.07 0.10 -27.53
CA GLN A 28 -20.29 1.31 -27.26
C GLN A 28 -18.98 1.25 -28.06
N HIS A 29 -18.82 2.25 -28.93
CA HIS A 29 -17.80 2.39 -29.98
C HIS A 29 -16.37 1.99 -29.59
N LEU A 30 -15.74 1.13 -30.41
CA LEU A 30 -14.37 0.63 -30.25
C LEU A 30 -13.28 1.72 -30.35
N LYS A 31 -13.57 2.86 -31.00
CA LYS A 31 -12.60 3.93 -31.30
C LYS A 31 -12.54 5.05 -30.23
N LEU A 32 -13.45 5.07 -29.27
CA LEU A 32 -13.46 6.04 -28.16
C LEU A 32 -13.05 5.39 -26.83
N ARG A 33 -12.09 4.48 -26.89
CA ARG A 33 -11.30 4.08 -25.73
C ARG A 33 -10.27 5.18 -25.47
N THR A 34 -10.72 6.33 -24.96
CA THR A 34 -9.84 7.06 -24.05
C THR A 34 -9.81 6.19 -22.79
N PRO A 35 -8.72 5.47 -22.50
CA PRO A 35 -8.63 4.76 -21.23
C PRO A 35 -8.82 5.83 -20.15
N ARG A 36 -9.81 5.62 -19.26
CA ARG A 36 -9.85 6.40 -18.02
C ARG A 36 -8.47 6.25 -17.37
N PRO A 37 -7.89 7.33 -16.81
CA PRO A 37 -6.58 7.28 -16.16
C PRO A 37 -6.73 6.55 -14.82
N LEU A 38 -6.88 5.23 -14.91
CA LEU A 38 -6.75 4.29 -13.81
C LEU A 38 -5.89 3.20 -14.40
N THR A 39 -4.66 3.14 -13.92
CA THR A 39 -3.54 2.33 -14.42
C THR A 39 -2.99 2.83 -15.75
N ASP A 40 -1.93 3.64 -15.65
CA ASP A 40 -1.01 3.76 -16.75
C ASP A 40 -0.59 2.36 -17.20
N ARG A 41 -0.57 2.17 -18.50
CA ARG A 41 -0.46 0.89 -19.17
C ARG A 41 0.71 0.13 -18.55
N PHE A 42 0.44 -0.98 -17.86
CA PHE A 42 1.44 -2.04 -17.76
C PHE A 42 1.84 -2.33 -19.21
N THR A 43 3.04 -1.87 -19.56
CA THR A 43 3.64 -1.99 -20.87
C THR A 43 3.61 -3.47 -21.22
N MET A 44 2.75 -3.84 -22.17
CA MET A 44 2.61 -5.21 -22.68
C MET A 44 3.92 -5.77 -23.26
N GLY A 45 5.00 -4.99 -23.32
CA GLY A 45 6.32 -5.41 -23.79
C GLY A 45 7.24 -6.00 -22.72
N ASN A 46 6.94 -5.88 -21.41
CA ASN A 46 7.79 -6.47 -20.35
C ASN A 46 7.45 -7.95 -20.08
N LEU A 47 7.17 -8.70 -21.15
CA LEU A 47 6.70 -10.08 -21.13
C LEU A 47 7.81 -11.04 -20.70
N HIS A 48 7.60 -11.79 -19.63
CA HIS A 48 8.35 -13.03 -19.40
C HIS A 48 7.87 -14.06 -20.44
N PRO A 49 8.75 -14.61 -21.30
CA PRO A 49 8.35 -15.45 -22.44
C PRO A 49 7.55 -16.72 -22.08
N ASN A 50 7.67 -17.21 -20.84
CA ASN A 50 7.20 -18.54 -20.46
C ASN A 50 5.96 -18.56 -19.55
N LYS A 51 5.41 -17.41 -19.15
CA LYS A 51 4.29 -17.38 -18.18
C LYS A 51 3.20 -16.39 -18.62
N GLU A 52 2.33 -16.85 -19.51
CA GLU A 52 1.35 -16.04 -20.26
C GLU A 52 -0.05 -15.97 -19.63
N TRP A 53 -0.17 -15.45 -18.40
CA TRP A 53 -1.45 -15.31 -17.72
C TRP A 53 -2.44 -14.35 -18.42
N TRP A 54 -1.97 -13.49 -19.34
CA TRP A 54 -2.79 -12.54 -20.10
C TRP A 54 -3.61 -13.16 -21.25
N ARG A 55 -3.33 -14.42 -21.63
CA ARG A 55 -4.10 -15.11 -22.69
C ARG A 55 -5.47 -15.60 -22.20
N GLU A 56 -5.68 -15.71 -20.89
CA GLU A 56 -6.94 -16.22 -20.33
C GLU A 56 -7.56 -15.21 -19.35
N ARG A 57 -8.64 -14.52 -19.76
CA ARG A 57 -9.37 -13.55 -18.91
C ARG A 57 -9.92 -14.15 -17.61
N ARG A 58 -10.09 -15.48 -17.53
CA ARG A 58 -10.49 -16.21 -16.32
C ARG A 58 -9.31 -16.48 -15.36
N VAL A 59 -8.06 -16.27 -15.80
CA VAL A 59 -6.81 -16.58 -15.08
C VAL A 59 -6.07 -15.33 -14.62
N ALA A 60 -6.61 -14.13 -14.90
CA ALA A 60 -6.07 -12.86 -14.41
C ALA A 60 -5.60 -13.02 -12.95
N PRO A 61 -4.31 -12.79 -12.65
CA PRO A 61 -3.82 -12.91 -11.31
C PRO A 61 -4.64 -11.95 -10.46
N PRO A 62 -5.16 -12.40 -9.31
CA PRO A 62 -5.84 -11.49 -8.42
C PRO A 62 -4.86 -10.35 -8.13
N THR A 63 -5.35 -9.13 -8.28
CA THR A 63 -4.55 -7.95 -8.02
C THR A 63 -4.76 -7.53 -6.58
N PHE A 64 -3.68 -7.20 -5.89
CA PHE A 64 -3.71 -6.54 -4.60
C PHE A 64 -3.26 -5.10 -4.79
N MET A 65 -4.12 -4.13 -4.50
CA MET A 65 -3.84 -2.70 -4.70
C MET A 65 -3.47 -2.32 -6.15
N GLY A 66 -3.97 -3.07 -7.14
CA GLY A 66 -3.62 -2.88 -8.54
C GLY A 66 -2.28 -3.49 -8.98
N PHE A 67 -1.55 -4.14 -8.07
CA PHE A 67 -0.34 -4.91 -8.35
C PHE A 67 -0.64 -6.42 -8.35
N PRO A 68 0.19 -7.25 -9.02
CA PRO A 68 0.06 -8.70 -8.94
C PRO A 68 0.12 -9.19 -7.47
N ASP A 69 -0.80 -10.07 -7.09
CA ASP A 69 -0.82 -10.64 -5.74
C ASP A 69 0.43 -11.47 -5.46
N VAL A 70 1.21 -11.03 -4.48
CA VAL A 70 2.53 -11.58 -4.15
C VAL A 70 2.48 -13.07 -3.84
N ALA A 71 1.41 -13.55 -3.20
CA ALA A 71 1.21 -14.95 -2.88
C ALA A 71 1.09 -15.85 -4.14
N LYS A 72 0.73 -15.26 -5.28
CA LYS A 72 0.43 -16.01 -6.51
C LYS A 72 1.45 -15.77 -7.62
N ILE A 73 2.44 -14.91 -7.41
CA ILE A 73 3.48 -14.60 -8.39
C ILE A 73 4.27 -15.86 -8.78
N GLU A 74 4.66 -16.69 -7.81
CA GLU A 74 5.42 -17.91 -8.11
C GLU A 74 4.58 -18.93 -8.88
N LEU A 75 3.31 -19.10 -8.46
CA LEU A 75 2.36 -20.06 -9.02
C LEU A 75 1.94 -19.72 -10.45
N ARG A 76 1.61 -18.45 -10.71
CA ARG A 76 1.03 -18.00 -11.99
C ARG A 76 2.04 -17.33 -12.92
N GLY A 77 3.22 -17.03 -12.40
CA GLY A 77 4.17 -16.18 -13.08
C GLY A 77 3.81 -14.70 -13.08
N GLY A 78 4.80 -13.90 -13.48
CA GLY A 78 4.72 -12.45 -13.45
C GLY A 78 5.84 -11.86 -12.62
N GLU A 79 5.85 -10.55 -12.54
CA GLU A 79 6.82 -9.77 -11.79
C GLU A 79 6.08 -8.87 -10.80
N LEU A 80 6.71 -8.55 -9.67
CA LEU A 80 6.11 -7.71 -8.64
C LEU A 80 5.94 -6.24 -9.09
N TYR A 81 6.72 -5.79 -10.09
CA TYR A 81 6.78 -4.40 -10.55
C TYR A 81 7.06 -3.40 -9.42
N ALA A 82 7.97 -3.75 -8.51
CA ALA A 82 8.29 -2.97 -7.31
C ALA A 82 8.69 -1.52 -7.64
N GLU A 83 9.34 -1.28 -8.78
CA GLU A 83 9.74 0.06 -9.26
C GLU A 83 8.58 1.07 -9.34
N LYS A 84 7.35 0.61 -9.55
CA LYS A 84 6.15 1.46 -9.68
C LYS A 84 5.40 1.65 -8.36
N MET A 85 5.79 0.94 -7.30
CA MET A 85 5.11 1.04 -6.01
C MET A 85 5.51 2.32 -5.30
N ASP A 86 4.56 2.96 -4.65
CA ASP A 86 4.78 4.03 -3.69
C ASP A 86 5.03 3.44 -2.29
N ALA A 87 5.54 4.28 -1.38
CA ALA A 87 5.95 3.87 -0.05
C ALA A 87 4.84 3.19 0.79
N PRO A 88 3.58 3.68 0.83
CA PRO A 88 2.53 2.99 1.57
C PRO A 88 2.20 1.63 0.95
N THR A 89 2.21 1.50 -0.37
CA THR A 89 1.99 0.19 -1.02
C THR A 89 3.11 -0.79 -0.69
N VAL A 90 4.37 -0.34 -0.71
CA VAL A 90 5.52 -1.18 -0.32
C VAL A 90 5.36 -1.65 1.13
N ALA A 91 5.03 -0.75 2.06
CA ALA A 91 4.81 -1.08 3.47
C ALA A 91 3.72 -2.16 3.66
N ILE A 92 2.58 -2.00 2.97
CA ILE A 92 1.45 -2.92 3.09
C ILE A 92 1.75 -4.26 2.44
N ILE A 93 2.43 -4.26 1.28
CA ILE A 93 2.83 -5.50 0.60
C ILE A 93 3.85 -6.27 1.45
N MET A 94 4.86 -5.61 2.02
CA MET A 94 5.81 -6.26 2.91
C MET A 94 5.14 -6.83 4.16
N ALA A 95 4.18 -6.10 4.76
CA ALA A 95 3.37 -6.62 5.87
C ALA A 95 2.50 -7.82 5.45
N LYS A 96 1.95 -7.80 4.23
CA LYS A 96 1.23 -8.94 3.65
C LYS A 96 2.14 -10.16 3.46
N CYS A 97 3.37 -9.96 2.98
CA CYS A 97 4.35 -11.04 2.86
C CYS A 97 4.62 -11.72 4.20
N LEU A 98 4.70 -10.97 5.30
CA LEU A 98 4.83 -11.56 6.63
C LEU A 98 3.56 -12.33 7.06
N LYS A 99 2.39 -11.76 6.80
CA LYS A 99 1.10 -12.37 7.18
C LYS A 99 0.85 -13.69 6.45
N ASP A 100 1.19 -13.74 5.17
CA ASP A 100 0.95 -14.89 4.29
C ASP A 100 2.18 -15.83 4.23
N ASP A 101 3.19 -15.62 5.08
CA ASP A 101 4.45 -16.40 5.18
C ASP A 101 5.20 -16.55 3.83
N ILE A 102 5.26 -15.47 3.06
CA ILE A 102 5.91 -15.44 1.75
C ILE A 102 7.40 -15.16 1.94
N GLY A 103 8.24 -16.20 1.91
CA GLY A 103 9.68 -16.11 2.09
C GLY A 103 10.52 -15.89 0.82
N ALA A 104 9.91 -15.74 -0.36
CA ALA A 104 10.60 -15.78 -1.66
C ALA A 104 11.68 -14.69 -1.86
N PRO A 105 12.96 -15.04 -2.15
CA PRO A 105 14.06 -14.07 -2.24
C PRO A 105 13.91 -13.06 -3.36
N GLY A 106 13.43 -13.48 -4.53
CA GLY A 106 13.23 -12.57 -5.66
C GLY A 106 12.22 -11.45 -5.36
N ILE A 107 11.25 -11.71 -4.48
CA ILE A 107 10.22 -10.75 -4.07
C ILE A 107 10.81 -9.78 -3.05
N TRP A 108 11.41 -10.30 -1.98
CA TRP A 108 11.99 -9.47 -0.92
C TRP A 108 13.12 -8.59 -1.41
N ASN A 109 14.01 -9.08 -2.28
CA ASN A 109 15.10 -8.26 -2.82
C ASN A 109 14.56 -7.04 -3.59
N LYS A 110 13.47 -7.22 -4.36
CA LYS A 110 12.83 -6.11 -5.09
C LYS A 110 12.12 -5.14 -4.15
N LEU A 111 11.45 -5.63 -3.12
CA LEU A 111 10.79 -4.79 -2.11
C LEU A 111 11.80 -3.99 -1.29
N VAL A 112 12.88 -4.62 -0.82
CA VAL A 112 13.95 -3.99 -0.05
C VAL A 112 14.67 -2.93 -0.89
N TRP A 113 15.02 -3.27 -2.13
CA TRP A 113 15.60 -2.30 -3.06
C TRP A 113 14.67 -1.09 -3.25
N ARG A 114 13.37 -1.33 -3.50
CA ARG A 114 12.42 -0.24 -3.67
C ARG A 114 12.26 0.61 -2.41
N ALA A 115 12.20 -0.02 -1.24
CA ALA A 115 12.13 0.66 0.05
C ALA A 115 13.32 1.58 0.27
N GLN A 116 14.54 1.16 -0.07
CA GLN A 116 15.75 2.00 0.03
C GLN A 116 15.64 3.25 -0.86
N HIS A 117 15.16 3.11 -2.10
CA HIS A 117 14.94 4.24 -3.01
C HIS A 117 13.87 5.22 -2.53
N LEU A 118 12.86 4.72 -1.83
CA LEU A 118 11.76 5.54 -1.31
C LEU A 118 12.02 6.15 0.06
N ALA A 119 13.06 5.69 0.78
CA ALA A 119 13.30 6.04 2.18
C ALA A 119 13.26 7.56 2.45
N CYS A 120 13.86 8.37 1.58
CA CYS A 120 13.89 9.83 1.70
C CYS A 120 12.52 10.51 1.52
N GLN A 121 11.63 9.88 0.74
CA GLN A 121 10.30 10.39 0.42
C GLN A 121 9.23 9.87 1.40
N SER A 122 9.54 8.81 2.15
CA SER A 122 8.59 8.17 3.04
C SER A 122 8.23 9.01 4.27
N THR A 123 6.99 8.82 4.70
CA THR A 123 6.44 9.34 5.95
C THR A 123 6.75 8.42 7.14
N GLU A 124 6.60 8.95 8.34
CA GLU A 124 6.85 8.27 9.63
C GLU A 124 6.20 6.88 9.70
N PRO A 125 4.87 6.71 9.45
CA PRO A 125 4.25 5.40 9.53
C PRO A 125 4.81 4.43 8.49
N GLU A 126 5.06 4.90 7.25
CA GLU A 126 5.62 4.07 6.19
C GLU A 126 7.01 3.55 6.55
N ILE A 127 7.88 4.43 7.08
CA ILE A 127 9.23 4.05 7.52
C ILE A 127 9.14 2.98 8.60
N CYS A 128 8.28 3.18 9.61
CA CYS A 128 8.14 2.24 10.71
C CYS A 128 7.59 0.88 10.25
N TYR A 129 6.58 0.86 9.37
CA TYR A 129 6.03 -0.41 8.86
C TYR A 129 7.01 -1.15 7.95
N ILE A 130 7.75 -0.44 7.10
CA ILE A 130 8.78 -1.04 6.24
C ILE A 130 9.93 -1.60 7.09
N TRP A 131 10.40 -0.83 8.08
CA TRP A 131 11.40 -1.26 9.06
C TRP A 131 10.96 -2.54 9.77
N ARG A 132 9.77 -2.50 10.39
CA ARG A 132 9.16 -3.64 11.08
C ARG A 132 9.05 -4.86 10.17
N ALA A 133 8.66 -4.65 8.92
CA ALA A 133 8.44 -5.77 8.01
C ALA A 133 9.75 -6.51 7.69
N LEU A 134 10.87 -5.79 7.55
CA LEU A 134 12.16 -6.44 7.34
C LEU A 134 12.71 -7.06 8.63
N THR A 135 12.59 -6.37 9.76
CA THR A 135 13.14 -6.87 11.04
C THR A 135 12.43 -8.13 11.54
N LEU A 136 11.16 -8.32 11.19
CA LEU A 136 10.43 -9.56 11.49
C LEU A 136 10.66 -10.65 10.44
N SER A 137 11.22 -10.31 9.29
CA SER A 137 11.60 -11.30 8.29
C SER A 137 12.88 -12.05 8.72
N THR A 138 13.11 -13.23 8.17
CA THR A 138 14.35 -14.00 8.43
C THR A 138 15.60 -13.39 7.79
N ARG A 139 15.42 -12.35 6.96
CA ARG A 139 16.44 -11.76 6.09
C ARG A 139 17.17 -10.62 6.80
N TYR A 140 18.39 -10.35 6.35
CA TYR A 140 19.18 -9.23 6.82
C TYR A 140 19.88 -8.57 5.62
N ASP A 141 19.79 -7.24 5.54
CA ASP A 141 20.46 -6.42 4.53
C ASP A 141 21.08 -5.20 5.23
N SER A 142 22.42 -5.14 5.24
CA SER A 142 23.17 -4.07 5.90
C SER A 142 22.94 -2.70 5.28
N HIS A 143 22.74 -2.62 3.96
CA HIS A 143 22.47 -1.36 3.27
C HIS A 143 21.10 -0.82 3.63
N PHE A 144 20.11 -1.71 3.74
CA PHE A 144 18.79 -1.34 4.21
C PHE A 144 18.86 -0.84 5.64
N VAL A 145 19.54 -1.56 6.53
CA VAL A 145 19.66 -1.19 7.94
C VAL A 145 20.31 0.18 8.10
N ALA A 146 21.43 0.43 7.43
CA ALA A 146 22.09 1.74 7.48
C ALA A 146 21.16 2.88 6.99
N THR A 147 20.45 2.65 5.88
CA THR A 147 19.53 3.63 5.28
C THR A 147 18.35 3.92 6.21
N PHE A 148 17.71 2.89 6.73
CA PHE A 148 16.51 3.03 7.56
C PHE A 148 16.83 3.51 8.97
N LEU A 149 17.96 3.13 9.57
CA LEU A 149 18.40 3.72 10.84
C LEU A 149 18.63 5.23 10.71
N GLY A 150 19.36 5.67 9.67
CA GLY A 150 19.55 7.11 9.42
C GLY A 150 18.24 7.84 9.13
N ARG A 151 17.28 7.17 8.47
CA ARG A 151 15.98 7.77 8.17
C ARG A 151 15.05 7.84 9.39
N LEU A 152 14.97 6.77 10.18
CA LEU A 152 14.28 6.75 11.47
C LEU A 152 14.78 7.90 12.34
N ASP A 153 16.10 8.06 12.41
CA ASP A 153 16.73 9.10 13.21
C ASP A 153 16.36 10.53 12.80
N ARG A 154 16.42 10.78 11.49
CA ARG A 154 16.11 12.10 10.92
C ARG A 154 14.65 12.49 11.12
N ARG A 155 13.74 11.51 11.11
CA ARG A 155 12.29 11.72 11.23
C ARG A 155 11.77 11.56 12.65
N LEU A 156 12.61 11.09 13.58
CA LEU A 156 12.24 10.79 14.96
C LEU A 156 11.45 11.91 15.66
N PRO A 157 11.78 13.21 15.52
CA PRO A 157 11.01 14.28 16.17
C PRO A 157 9.54 14.37 15.71
N MET A 158 9.21 13.81 14.55
CA MET A 158 7.87 13.83 13.96
C MET A 158 7.05 12.57 14.31
N PHE A 159 7.64 11.60 15.02
CA PHE A 159 6.99 10.33 15.30
C PHE A 159 5.85 10.51 16.30
N ALA A 160 4.73 9.83 16.05
CA ALA A 160 3.72 9.61 17.08
C ALA A 160 4.13 8.43 17.97
N ILE A 161 3.51 8.32 19.16
CA ILE A 161 3.72 7.18 20.07
C ILE A 161 3.53 5.83 19.36
N HIS A 162 2.52 5.76 18.49
CA HIS A 162 2.25 4.56 17.71
C HIS A 162 3.43 4.19 16.79
N ASP A 163 4.04 5.16 16.13
CA ASP A 163 5.16 4.93 15.22
C ASP A 163 6.41 4.51 16.00
N CYS A 164 6.67 5.13 17.16
CA CYS A 164 7.71 4.69 18.08
C CYS A 164 7.50 3.23 18.53
N SER A 165 6.26 2.85 18.85
CA SER A 165 5.94 1.47 19.27
C SER A 165 6.26 0.43 18.18
N ILE A 166 6.01 0.78 16.91
CA ILE A 166 6.30 -0.07 15.76
C ILE A 166 7.80 -0.12 15.49
N ALA A 167 8.50 1.01 15.58
CA ALA A 167 9.94 1.06 15.38
C ALA A 167 10.69 0.21 16.41
N LEU A 168 10.28 0.29 17.69
CA LEU A 168 10.84 -0.50 18.80
C LEU A 168 10.71 -2.00 18.58
N GLU A 169 9.63 -2.47 17.94
CA GLU A 169 9.45 -3.90 17.64
C GLU A 169 10.61 -4.46 16.80
N GLY A 170 11.21 -3.65 15.92
CA GLY A 170 12.33 -4.11 15.10
C GLY A 170 13.62 -4.35 15.88
N PHE A 171 13.83 -3.67 16.99
CA PHE A 171 15.03 -3.81 17.83
C PHE A 171 14.97 -5.03 18.76
N ILE A 172 13.81 -5.67 18.89
CA ILE A 172 13.66 -6.95 19.61
C ILE A 172 14.45 -8.07 18.92
N ASN A 173 14.63 -7.99 17.60
CA ASN A 173 15.41 -8.98 16.86
C ASN A 173 16.91 -8.73 17.04
N ASP A 174 17.63 -9.71 17.58
CA ASP A 174 19.07 -9.66 17.85
C ASP A 174 19.91 -9.23 16.62
N LYS A 175 19.49 -9.62 15.41
CA LYS A 175 20.20 -9.24 14.17
C LYS A 175 20.14 -7.74 13.88
N PHE A 176 19.08 -7.06 14.35
CA PHE A 176 18.79 -5.65 14.10
C PHE A 176 18.97 -4.79 15.35
N LYS A 177 19.40 -5.39 16.46
CA LYS A 177 19.58 -4.71 17.74
C LYS A 177 20.61 -3.59 17.61
N ASN A 178 20.24 -2.41 18.08
CA ASN A 178 21.13 -1.26 18.13
C ASN A 178 20.76 -0.36 19.30
N GLU A 179 21.47 -0.52 20.41
CA GLU A 179 21.16 0.17 21.67
C GLU A 179 21.14 1.69 21.53
N ARG A 180 21.97 2.26 20.64
CA ARG A 180 22.03 3.71 20.45
C ARG A 180 20.73 4.24 19.86
N TYR A 181 20.19 3.60 18.82
CA TYR A 181 18.95 4.05 18.19
C TYR A 181 17.72 3.67 19.02
N GLU A 182 17.77 2.50 19.68
CA GLU A 182 16.74 2.08 20.62
C GLU A 182 16.57 3.11 21.74
N ARG A 183 17.66 3.52 22.42
CA ARG A 183 17.61 4.56 23.46
C ARG A 183 17.02 5.87 22.94
N ARG A 184 17.42 6.32 21.74
CA ARG A 184 16.86 7.56 21.16
C ARG A 184 15.35 7.49 20.93
N ILE A 185 14.84 6.32 20.51
CA ILE A 185 13.40 6.15 20.35
C ILE A 185 12.70 6.13 21.72
N LEU A 186 13.31 5.53 22.74
CA LEU A 186 12.81 5.57 24.11
C LEU A 186 12.79 7.01 24.66
N ASP A 187 13.83 7.79 24.44
CA ASP A 187 13.89 9.21 24.82
C ASP A 187 12.76 9.99 24.14
N GLN A 188 12.50 9.72 22.86
CA GLN A 188 11.37 10.35 22.14
C GLN A 188 10.01 9.92 22.72
N VAL A 189 9.86 8.65 23.12
CA VAL A 189 8.64 8.16 23.80
C VAL A 189 8.45 8.89 25.13
N GLU A 190 9.51 9.03 25.92
CA GLU A 190 9.47 9.78 27.18
C GLU A 190 9.07 11.24 26.94
N LEU A 191 9.71 11.92 25.98
CA LEU A 191 9.37 13.30 25.60
C LEU A 191 7.91 13.45 25.17
N LEU A 192 7.38 12.50 24.40
CA LEU A 192 5.97 12.52 24.01
C LEU A 192 5.08 12.35 25.24
N LEU A 193 5.34 11.37 26.10
CA LEU A 193 4.54 11.09 27.29
C LEU A 193 4.52 12.24 28.30
N VAL A 194 5.61 13.00 28.41
CA VAL A 194 5.71 14.15 29.33
C VAL A 194 4.98 15.39 28.79
N ASN A 195 5.04 15.62 27.47
CA ASN A 195 4.62 16.90 26.88
C ASN A 195 3.27 16.85 26.16
N ARG A 196 2.63 15.69 26.06
CA ARG A 196 1.35 15.52 25.36
C ARG A 196 0.40 14.63 26.15
N ASP A 197 -0.89 14.91 26.04
CA ASP A 197 -1.96 14.16 26.73
C ASP A 197 -2.97 13.53 25.75
N ASP A 198 -2.77 13.69 24.44
CA ASP A 198 -3.73 13.32 23.40
C ASP A 198 -3.65 11.86 22.95
N PHE A 199 -3.20 10.97 23.83
CA PHE A 199 -2.94 9.58 23.49
C PHE A 199 -4.18 8.70 23.50
N ARG A 200 -4.27 7.83 22.50
CA ARG A 200 -5.25 6.75 22.50
C ARG A 200 -4.75 5.61 23.39
N VAL A 201 -5.62 5.10 24.25
CA VAL A 201 -5.33 3.98 25.16
C VAL A 201 -4.76 2.76 24.41
N ASP A 202 -5.33 2.42 23.25
CA ASP A 202 -4.82 1.31 22.42
C ASP A 202 -3.34 1.50 22.01
N GLY A 203 -2.94 2.73 21.71
CA GLY A 203 -1.56 3.07 21.38
C GLY A 203 -0.61 2.84 22.56
N LEU A 204 -1.01 3.28 23.76
CA LEU A 204 -0.25 3.07 24.99
C LEU A 204 -0.15 1.58 25.35
N CYS A 205 -1.25 0.82 25.22
CA CYS A 205 -1.24 -0.62 25.46
C CYS A 205 -0.34 -1.38 24.46
N LYS A 206 -0.27 -0.93 23.19
CA LYS A 206 0.64 -1.48 22.19
C LYS A 206 2.09 -1.17 22.54
N LEU A 207 2.39 0.08 22.89
CA LEU A 207 3.72 0.49 23.35
C LEU A 207 4.19 -0.36 24.54
N ALA A 208 3.37 -0.47 25.60
CA ALA A 208 3.69 -1.25 26.79
C ALA A 208 4.00 -2.72 26.45
N ARG A 209 3.22 -3.33 25.54
CA ARG A 209 3.47 -4.70 25.06
C ARG A 209 4.82 -4.84 24.34
N ARG A 210 5.27 -3.82 23.61
CA ARG A 210 6.54 -3.83 22.87
C ARG A 210 7.75 -3.50 23.72
N LEU A 211 7.57 -2.74 24.81
CA LEU A 211 8.61 -2.47 25.79
C LEU A 211 8.94 -3.68 26.66
N ARG A 212 7.96 -4.54 26.96
CA ARG A 212 8.13 -5.73 27.82
C ARG A 212 9.39 -6.57 27.51
N PRO A 213 9.69 -6.96 26.26
CA PRO A 213 10.89 -7.75 25.95
C PRO A 213 12.20 -6.95 25.98
N LEU A 214 12.14 -5.60 25.97
CA LEU A 214 13.32 -4.72 26.01
C LEU A 214 13.75 -4.44 27.45
N ILE A 215 12.83 -4.56 28.41
CA ILE A 215 13.11 -4.49 29.85
C ILE A 215 13.66 -5.87 30.27
N VAL A 216 14.95 -6.07 30.03
CA VAL A 216 15.71 -7.17 30.62
C VAL A 216 16.40 -6.60 31.85
N GLU A 217 15.89 -6.93 33.03
CA GLU A 217 16.67 -6.89 34.28
C GLU A 217 17.68 -8.04 34.30
#